data_AF-A0A842N605-F1
#
_entry.id   AF-A0A842N605-F1
#
_cell.length_a   1.000
_cell.length_b   1.000
_cell.length_c   1.000
_cell.angle_alpha   90.00
_cell.angle_beta   90.00
_cell.angle_gamma   90.00
#
_symmetry.space_group_name_H-M   'P 1'
#
loop_
_entity.id
_entity.type
_entity.pdbx_description
1 polymer ?
#
loop_
_entity_poly.entity_id
_entity_poly.type
_entity_poly.pdbx_seq_one_letter_code
_entity_poly.pdbx_strand_id
1 'polypeptide(L)' 'MAGYTSDVAKSHKKFTTALNRAKTRQACLNAYWKHKKEHENLLKKHLKEELAEVNKKKAKIPYR' A
#
# COMPACT_ATOMS: atom_id res chain seq x y z
N MET A 1 10.65 8.63 -1.27
CA MET A 1 9.93 8.11 -0.09
C MET A 1 8.67 8.89 0.33
N ALA A 2 8.38 10.09 -0.19
CA ALA A 2 7.15 10.83 0.17
C ALA A 2 5.83 10.28 -0.45
N GLY A 3 5.91 9.34 -1.40
CA GLY A 3 4.75 8.82 -2.12
C GLY A 3 3.89 7.82 -1.33
N TYR A 4 4.52 6.89 -0.61
CA TYR A 4 3.83 5.77 0.04
C TYR A 4 2.76 6.23 1.05
N THR A 5 3.11 7.14 1.96
CA THR A 5 2.17 7.66 2.96
C THR A 5 1.01 8.42 2.32
N SER A 6 1.29 9.18 1.25
CA SER A 6 0.26 9.91 0.49
C SER A 6 -0.70 8.96 -0.23
N ASP A 7 -0.20 7.84 -0.76
CA ASP A 7 -1.00 6.86 -1.49
C ASP A 7 -1.81 5.97 -0.53
N VAL A 8 -1.25 5.63 0.63
CA VAL A 8 -1.98 4.97 1.72
C VAL A 8 -3.11 5.86 2.23
N ALA A 9 -2.88 7.16 2.45
CA ALA A 9 -3.92 8.10 2.87
C ALA A 9 -5.06 8.19 1.84
N LYS A 10 -4.75 8.21 0.54
CA LYS A 10 -5.76 8.15 -0.53
C LYS A 10 -6.54 6.84 -0.50
N SER A 11 -5.86 5.70 -0.30
CA SER A 11 -6.49 4.37 -0.20
C SER A 11 -7.51 4.33 0.95
N HIS A 12 -7.12 4.81 2.13
CA HIS A 12 -8.03 4.91 3.28
C HIS A 12 -9.22 5.82 3.01
N LYS A 13 -9.02 6.99 2.39
CA LYS A 13 -10.12 7.90 2.05
C LYS A 13 -11.15 7.25 1.11
N LYS A 14 -10.69 6.49 0.11
CA LYS A 14 -11.57 5.71 -0.77
C LYS A 14 -12.34 4.63 0.02
N PHE A 15 -11.66 3.92 0.92
CA PHE A 15 -12.29 2.90 1.76
C PHE A 15 -13.37 3.46 2.67
N THR A 16 -13.09 4.55 3.39
CA THR A 16 -14.08 5.23 4.24
C THR A 16 -15.29 5.69 3.42
N THR A 17 -15.05 6.23 2.22
CA THR A 17 -16.14 6.65 1.32
C THR A 17 -16.96 5.44 0.85
N ALA A 18 -16.32 4.33 0.52
CA ALA A 18 -16.99 3.11 0.09
C ALA A 18 -17.81 2.47 1.22
N LEU A 19 -17.28 2.48 2.46
CA LEU A 19 -17.99 2.05 3.65
C LEU A 19 -19.22 2.91 3.92
N ASN A 20 -19.09 4.23 3.89
CA ASN A 20 -20.20 5.16 4.15
C ASN A 20 -21.32 5.04 3.12
N ARG A 21 -21.01 4.57 1.89
CA ARG A 21 -22.00 4.34 0.83
C ARG A 21 -22.62 2.94 0.87
N ALA A 22 -22.02 1.99 1.59
CA ALA A 22 -22.47 0.61 1.62
C ALA A 22 -23.78 0.50 2.41
N LYS A 23 -24.83 -0.03 1.77
CA LYS A 23 -26.14 -0.24 2.39
C LYS A 23 -26.39 -1.68 2.86
N THR A 24 -25.46 -2.60 2.57
CA THR A 24 -25.61 -4.02 2.87
C THR A 24 -24.32 -4.60 3.47
N ARG A 25 -24.46 -5.66 4.26
CA ARG A 25 -23.33 -6.41 4.84
C ARG A 25 -22.32 -6.85 3.78
N GLN A 26 -22.81 -7.36 2.65
CA GLN A 26 -21.95 -7.80 1.55
C GLN A 26 -21.16 -6.63 0.93
N ALA A 27 -21.78 -5.46 0.79
CA ALA A 27 -21.08 -4.28 0.28
C ALA A 27 -19.97 -3.82 1.24
N CYS A 28 -20.19 -3.90 2.55
CA CYS A 28 -19.15 -3.60 3.55
C CYS A 28 -17.97 -4.58 3.44
N LEU A 29 -18.24 -5.88 3.32
CA LEU A 29 -17.20 -6.90 3.15
C LEU A 29 -16.42 -6.70 1.84
N ASN A 30 -17.12 -6.43 0.74
CA ASN A 30 -16.49 -6.18 -0.55
C ASN A 30 -15.58 -4.94 -0.51
N ALA A 31 -16.02 -3.87 0.16
CA ALA A 31 -15.19 -2.67 0.36
C ALA A 31 -13.91 -2.99 1.14
N TYR A 32 -14.00 -3.80 2.20
CA TYR A 32 -12.85 -4.24 2.98
C TYR A 32 -11.86 -5.08 2.15
N TRP A 33 -12.33 -6.12 1.45
CA TRP A 33 -11.45 -6.98 0.66
C TRP A 33 -10.75 -6.23 -0.47
N LYS A 34 -11.47 -5.30 -1.12
CA LYS A 34 -10.88 -4.43 -2.14
C LYS A 34 -9.82 -3.51 -1.56
N HIS A 35 -10.10 -2.89 -0.41
CA HIS A 35 -9.13 -2.05 0.29
C HIS A 35 -7.88 -2.83 0.72
N LYS A 36 -8.05 -4.01 1.34
CA LYS A 36 -6.94 -4.89 1.74
C LYS A 36 -6.02 -5.19 0.56
N LYS A 37 -6.58 -5.58 -0.59
CA LYS A 37 -5.82 -5.88 -1.81
C LYS A 37 -5.07 -4.64 -2.34
N GLU A 38 -5.71 -3.47 -2.38
CA GLU A 38 -5.07 -2.22 -2.81
C GLU A 38 -3.91 -1.84 -1.86
N HIS A 39 -4.11 -1.99 -0.55
CA HIS A 39 -3.12 -1.70 0.47
C HIS A 39 -1.91 -2.66 0.42
N GLU A 40 -2.16 -3.96 0.24
CA GLU A 40 -1.09 -4.97 0.09
C GLU A 40 -0.24 -4.71 -1.15
N ASN A 41 -0.85 -4.33 -2.28
CA ASN A 41 -0.12 -3.99 -3.49
C ASN A 41 0.76 -2.76 -3.32
N LEU A 42 0.26 -1.72 -2.65
CA LEU A 42 1.05 -0.52 -2.32
C LEU A 42 2.24 -0.87 -1.42
N LEU A 43 2.02 -1.67 -0.39
CA LEU A 43 3.09 -2.12 0.52
C LEU A 43 4.15 -2.92 -0.24
N LYS A 44 3.74 -3.88 -1.08
CA LYS A 44 4.67 -4.69 -1.88
C LYS A 44 5.53 -3.83 -2.81
N LYS A 45 4.94 -2.81 -3.44
CA LYS A 45 5.68 -1.87 -4.28
C LYS A 45 6.70 -1.08 -3.46
N HIS A 46 6.28 -0.55 -2.32
CA HIS A 46 7.14 0.21 -1.43
C HIS A 46 8.35 -0.62 -0.94
N LEU A 47 8.12 -1.83 -0.44
CA LEU A 47 9.19 -2.73 0.01
C LEU A 47 10.17 -3.09 -1.12
N LYS A 48 9.67 -3.23 -2.36
CA LYS A 48 10.54 -3.49 -3.53
C LYS A 48 11.45 -2.29 -3.82
N GLU A 49 10.95 -1.06 -3.66
CA GLU A 49 11.74 0.16 -3.82
C GLU A 49 12.81 0.27 -2.72
N GLU A 50 12.44 0.02 -1.46
CA GLU A 50 13.39 -0.01 -0.34
C GLU A 50 14.48 -1.07 -0.53
N LEU A 51 14.11 -2.29 -0.95
CA LEU A 51 15.08 -3.34 -1.24
C LEU A 51 16.03 -2.96 -2.39
N ALA A 52 15.53 -2.26 -3.41
CA ALA A 52 16.37 -1.76 -4.49
C ALA A 52 17.37 -0.70 -3.98
N GLU A 53 16.96 0.19 -3.06
CA GLU A 53 17.88 1.14 -2.42
C GLU A 53 18.93 0.44 -1.56
N VAL A 54 18.54 -0.57 -0.78
CA VAL A 54 19.45 -1.41 0.00
C VAL A 54 20.48 -2.08 -0.92
N ASN A 55 20.03 -2.70 -2.01
CA ASN A 55 20.92 -3.37 -2.96
C ASN A 55 21.89 -2.38 -3.63
N LYS A 56 21.42 -1.17 -3.98
CA LYS A 56 22.29 -0.10 -4.50
C LYS A 56 23.35 0.33 -3.48
N LYS A 57 22.99 0.41 -2.18
CA LYS A 57 23.96 0.71 -1.12
C LYS A 57 24.94 -0.45 -0.95
N LYS A 58 24.47 -1.69 -0.86
CA LYS A 58 25.31 -2.90 -0.75
C LYS A 58 26.32 -3.01 -1.88
N ALA A 59 25.93 -2.74 -3.12
CA ALA A 59 26.82 -2.80 -4.28
C ALA A 59 27.99 -1.80 -4.21
N LYS A 60 27.87 -0.72 -3.43
CA LYS A 60 28.93 0.29 -3.23
C LYS A 60 29.86 -0.06 -2.05
N ILE A 61 29.48 -1.02 -1.21
CA ILE A 61 30.29 -1.45 -0.08
C ILE A 61 31.16 -2.60 -0.60
N PRO A 62 32.49 -2.47 -0.61
CA PRO A 62 33.36 -3.56 -1.03
C PRO A 62 33.13 -4.77 -0.14
N TYR A 63 33.00 -5.94 -0.76
CA TYR A 63 32.92 -7.20 -0.05
C TYR A 63 34.28 -7.45 0.61
N ARG A 64 34.29 -7.63 1.93
CA ARG A 64 35.50 -7.85 2.74
C ARG A 64 35.72 -9.34 2.95
#